data_AF-A0A7Y3ATZ6-F1
#
_entry.id   AF-A0A7Y3ATZ6-F1
#
_cell.length_a   1.000
_cell.length_b   1.000
_cell.length_c   1.000
_cell.angle_alpha   90.00
_cell.angle_beta   90.00
_cell.angle_gamma   90.00
#
_symmetry.space_group_name_H-M   'P 1'
#
loop_
_entity.id
_entity.type
_entity.pdbx_description
1 polymer ?
#
loop_
_entity_poly.entity_id
_entity_poly.type
_entity_poly.pdbx_seq_one_letter_code
_entity_poly.pdbx_strand_id
1 'polypeptide(L)' 'YRIQSPVILIEYDNTQNNANHVHTAVRDLTNDFGRDLLKEHYKESHKQ' A
#
# COMPACT_ATOMS: atom_id res chain seq x y z
N TYR A 1 5.10 13.06 -1.96
CA TYR A 1 6.36 12.29 -1.94
C TYR A 1 6.14 11.00 -1.16
N ARG A 2 7.07 10.03 -1.23
CA ARG A 2 6.97 8.79 -0.46
C ARG A 2 8.24 8.48 0.31
N ILE A 3 8.09 7.85 1.46
CA ILE A 3 9.17 7.26 2.25
C ILE A 3 8.91 5.76 2.30
N GLN A 4 9.88 4.96 1.90
CA GLN A 4 9.73 3.52 1.78
C GLN A 4 10.89 2.78 2.44
N SER A 5 10.55 1.81 3.26
CA SER A 5 11.43 0.77 3.78
C SER A 5 10.82 -0.61 3.49
N PRO A 6 11.51 -1.71 3.82
CA PRO A 6 10.92 -3.04 3.70
C PRO A 6 9.70 -3.30 4.61
N VAL A 7 9.51 -2.49 5.66
CA VAL A 7 8.47 -2.71 6.69
C VAL A 7 7.37 -1.66 6.63
N ILE A 8 7.72 -0.40 6.38
CA ILE A 8 6.78 0.73 6.35
C ILE A 8 6.81 1.46 5.01
N LEU A 9 5.62 1.82 4.52
CA LEU A 9 5.40 2.74 3.40
C LEU A 9 4.57 3.93 3.89
N ILE A 10 5.05 5.13 3.61
CA ILE A 10 4.34 6.39 3.89
C ILE A 10 4.22 7.14 2.58
N GLU A 11 2.99 7.51 2.22
CA GLU A 11 2.67 8.29 1.04
C GLU A 11 2.00 9.59 1.46
N TYR A 12 2.48 10.70 0.89
CA TYR A 12 1.97 12.04 1.15
C TYR A 12 1.70 12.76 -0.17
N ASP A 13 0.52 13.35 -0.31
CA ASP A 13 0.16 14.25 -1.40
C ASP A 13 -0.60 15.48 -0.85
N ASN A 14 -0.25 16.66 -1.36
CA ASN A 14 -0.93 17.92 -1.06
C ASN A 14 -0.86 18.85 -2.26
N THR A 15 -1.00 18.29 -3.46
CA THR A 15 -0.95 19.07 -4.71
C THR A 15 -2.35 19.52 -5.17
N GLN A 16 -3.41 18.93 -4.60
CA GLN A 16 -4.80 19.23 -4.95
C GLN A 16 -5.30 20.52 -4.28
N ASN A 17 -6.32 21.16 -4.88
CA ASN A 17 -7.05 22.30 -4.33
C ASN A 17 -6.15 23.39 -3.70
N ASN A 18 -5.10 23.81 -4.41
CA ASN A 18 -4.13 24.79 -3.93
C ASN A 18 -3.50 24.42 -2.56
N ALA A 19 -3.15 23.14 -2.39
CA ALA A 19 -2.53 22.60 -1.17
C ALA A 19 -3.40 22.75 0.11
N ASN A 20 -4.71 22.83 -0.04
CA ASN A 20 -5.67 22.95 1.07
C ASN A 20 -6.16 21.58 1.57
N HIS A 21 -6.03 20.52 0.77
CA HIS A 21 -6.48 19.18 1.16
C HIS A 21 -5.34 18.17 1.06
N VAL A 22 -4.92 17.67 2.21
CA VAL A 22 -3.82 16.71 2.31
C VAL A 22 -4.34 15.27 2.29
N HIS A 23 -3.68 14.43 1.50
CA HIS A 23 -3.83 12.99 1.52
C HIS A 23 -2.59 12.35 2.15
N THR A 24 -2.80 11.42 3.08
CA THR A 24 -1.71 10.63 3.65
C THR A 24 -2.19 9.20 3.85
N ALA A 25 -1.35 8.25 3.42
CA ALA A 25 -1.53 6.84 3.68
C ALA A 25 -0.28 6.29 4.37
N VAL A 26 -0.49 5.46 5.40
CA VAL A 26 0.57 4.76 6.12
C VAL A 26 0.24 3.27 6.08
N ARG A 27 1.18 2.46 5.60
CA ARG A 27 1.03 1.01 5.46
C ARG A 27 2.15 0.28 6.18
N ASP A 28 1.78 -0.74 6.94
CA ASP A 28 2.69 -1.77 7.43
C ASP A 28 2.73 -2.89 6.38
N LEU A 29 3.85 -3.05 5.69
CA LEU A 29 4.03 -4.04 4.63
C LEU A 29 4.19 -5.47 5.18
N THR A 30 4.40 -5.64 6.48
CA THR A 30 4.50 -6.95 7.14
C THR A 30 3.14 -7.48 7.61
N ASN A 31 2.18 -6.58 7.80
CA ASN A 31 0.81 -6.90 8.23
C ASN A 31 -0.22 -6.08 7.44
N ASP A 32 0.02 -5.93 6.14
CA ASP A 32 -0.83 -5.11 5.29
C ASP A 32 -2.17 -5.79 5.09
N PHE A 33 -3.25 -5.05 5.32
CA PHE A 33 -4.61 -5.55 5.14
C PHE A 33 -4.94 -5.54 3.64
N GLY A 34 -4.30 -6.47 2.95
CA GLY A 34 -4.08 -6.44 1.51
C GLY A 34 -2.90 -7.32 1.13
N ARG A 35 -2.80 -8.52 1.77
CA ARG A 35 -1.95 -9.60 1.26
C ARG A 35 -2.16 -9.73 -0.25
N ASP A 36 -1.20 -10.32 -0.96
CA ASP A 36 -1.37 -10.60 -2.37
C ASP A 36 -2.40 -11.73 -2.54
N LEU A 37 -3.66 -11.44 -2.25
CA LEU A 37 -4.81 -12.34 -2.24
C LEU A 37 -4.95 -13.00 -3.61
N LEU A 38 -4.56 -12.29 -4.67
CA LEU A 38 -4.51 -12.83 -6.01
C LEU A 38 -3.44 -13.92 -6.11
N LYS A 39 -2.21 -13.67 -5.65
CA LYS A 39 -1.15 -14.69 -5.61
C LYS A 39 -1.46 -15.84 -4.67
N GLU A 40 -2.10 -15.60 -3.53
CA GLU A 40 -2.59 -16.64 -2.62
C GLU A 40 -3.65 -17.50 -3.32
N HIS A 41 -4.65 -16.89 -3.96
CA HIS A 41 -5.65 -17.58 -4.76
C HIS A 41 -5.04 -18.44 -5.88
N TYR A 42 -4.07 -17.91 -6.64
CA TYR A 42 -3.35 -18.70 -7.65
C TYR A 42 -2.62 -19.90 -7.04
N LYS A 43 -1.99 -19.73 -5.87
CA LYS A 43 -1.29 -20.82 -5.17
C LYS A 43 -2.24 -21.87 -4.58
N GLU A 44 -3.46 -21.51 -4.20
CA GLU A 44 -4.37 -22.45 -3.53
C GLU A 44 -5.36 -23.09 -4.49
N SER A 45 -5.82 -22.34 -5.49
CA SER A 45 -6.88 -22.75 -6.41
C SER A 45 -6.39 -23.17 -7.80
N HIS A 46 -5.14 -22.87 -8.16
CA HIS A 46 -4.60 -23.11 -9.51
C HIS A 46 -3.20 -23.77 -9.52
N LYS A 47 -2.85 -24.56 -8.50
CA LYS A 47 -1.66 -25.43 -8.54
C LYS A 47 -1.91 -26.60 -9.49
N GLN A 48 -1.09 -26.72 -10.55
CA GLN A 48 -0.88 -27.98 -11.27
C GLN A 48 0.34 -28.70 -10.69
#